data_AF-A0A6V7I4Q4-F1
#
_entry.id   AF-A0A6V7I4Q4-F1
#
_cell.length_a   1.000
_cell.length_b   1.000
_cell.length_c   1.000
_cell.angle_alpha   90.00
_cell.angle_beta   90.00
_cell.angle_gamma   90.00
#
_symmetry.space_group_name_H-M   'P 1'
#
loop_
_entity.id
_entity.type
_entity.pdbx_description
1 polymer ?
#
loop_
_entity_poly.entity_id
_entity_poly.type
_entity_poly.pdbx_seq_one_letter_code
_entity_poly.pdbx_strand_id
1 'polypeptide(L)'
;VLKTQKLSKHYFQRLIDARWKKWQSAHFPDIESLEKYSEDSVSPIYYLLLEAKGIKDVNIDHIASHLGKAQGIMNLLRSVPHHAQRRVCVLPQELLVKHTVPTECIFRGEMSKELSEVVFDVATRAHQHLEK
;
A
#
# COMPACT_ATOMS: atom_id res chain seq x y z
N VAL A 1 20.61 -11.59 13.28
CA VAL A 1 19.74 -11.98 12.15
C VAL A 1 20.55 -12.11 10.86
N LEU A 2 21.05 -11.03 10.24
CA LEU A 2 21.77 -11.13 8.94
C LEU A 2 23.07 -11.97 8.97
N LYS A 3 23.75 -12.05 10.13
CA LYS A 3 24.93 -12.91 10.31
C LYS A 3 24.58 -14.40 10.46
N THR A 4 23.32 -14.73 10.74
CA THR A 4 22.88 -16.06 11.18
C THR A 4 21.81 -16.67 10.27
N GLN A 5 21.12 -15.85 9.48
CA GLN A 5 20.01 -16.27 8.60
C GLN A 5 20.31 -15.84 7.16
N LYS A 6 20.07 -16.73 6.20
CA LYS A 6 20.17 -16.42 4.77
C LYS A 6 18.87 -15.77 4.30
N LEU A 7 18.89 -14.45 4.13
CA LEU A 7 17.75 -13.68 3.65
C LEU A 7 17.91 -13.32 2.17
N SER A 8 16.81 -13.35 1.42
CA SER A 8 16.81 -13.08 0.00
C SER A 8 17.04 -11.60 -0.29
N LYS A 9 18.18 -11.28 -0.92
CA LYS A 9 18.54 -9.92 -1.35
C LYS A 9 17.45 -9.27 -2.21
N HIS A 10 16.75 -10.05 -3.01
CA HIS A 10 15.69 -9.56 -3.89
C HIS A 10 14.56 -8.87 -3.11
N TYR A 11 14.19 -9.33 -1.91
CA TYR A 11 13.15 -8.68 -1.10
C TYR A 11 13.58 -7.29 -0.60
N PHE A 12 14.85 -7.14 -0.22
CA PHE A 12 15.40 -5.81 0.09
C PHE A 12 15.41 -4.89 -1.14
N GLN A 13 15.80 -5.42 -2.31
CA GLN A 13 15.79 -4.65 -3.55
C GLN A 13 14.37 -4.19 -3.91
N ARG A 14 13.36 -5.06 -3.80
CA ARG A 14 11.95 -4.69 -4.00
C ARG A 14 11.53 -3.52 -3.11
N LEU A 15 11.89 -3.54 -1.82
CA LEU A 15 11.55 -2.46 -0.88
C LEU A 15 12.15 -1.11 -1.29
N ILE A 16 13.39 -1.12 -1.77
CA ILE A 16 14.12 0.07 -2.22
C ILE A 16 13.51 0.58 -3.52
N ASP A 17 13.35 -0.30 -4.51
CA ASP A 17 12.83 0.06 -5.84
C ASP A 17 11.40 0.59 -5.77
N ALA A 18 10.54 -0.02 -4.95
CA ALA A 18 9.16 0.43 -4.78
C ALA A 18 9.10 1.87 -4.24
N ARG A 19 9.93 2.19 -3.24
CA ARG A 19 9.99 3.53 -2.63
C ARG A 19 10.63 4.54 -3.56
N TRP A 20 11.68 4.15 -4.27
CA TRP A 20 12.31 4.98 -5.29
C TRP A 20 11.34 5.33 -6.42
N LYS A 21 10.63 4.34 -6.98
CA LYS A 21 9.60 4.56 -8.01
C LYS A 21 8.45 5.42 -7.50
N LYS A 22 8.00 5.21 -6.26
CA LYS A 22 6.93 6.05 -5.67
C LYS A 22 7.37 7.49 -5.42
N TRP A 23 8.65 7.72 -5.14
CA TRP A 23 9.20 9.08 -5.03
C TRP A 23 9.19 9.79 -6.39
N GLN A 24 9.44 9.06 -7.48
CA GLN A 24 9.38 9.60 -8.85
C GLN A 24 7.94 9.77 -9.37
N SER A 25 7.00 8.91 -8.96
CA SER A 25 5.60 8.94 -9.39
C SER A 25 4.70 9.70 -8.42
N ALA A 26 4.03 10.74 -8.92
CA ALA A 26 3.20 11.60 -8.10
C ALA A 26 1.90 10.94 -7.60
N HIS A 27 1.34 9.94 -8.31
CA HIS A 27 -0.03 9.45 -8.04
C HIS A 27 -0.22 7.95 -8.31
N PHE A 28 -1.33 7.40 -7.80
CA PHE A 28 -1.82 6.06 -8.14
C PHE A 28 -2.95 6.19 -9.18
N PRO A 29 -2.79 5.68 -10.42
CA PRO A 29 -3.85 5.76 -11.42
C PRO A 29 -5.13 5.02 -11.00
N ASP A 30 -4.97 3.81 -10.50
CA ASP A 30 -6.05 2.88 -10.15
C ASP A 30 -5.74 2.17 -8.81
N ILE A 31 -6.71 1.42 -8.31
CA ILE A 31 -6.59 0.71 -7.03
C ILE A 31 -5.57 -0.46 -7.13
N GLU A 32 -5.41 -1.06 -8.31
CA GLU A 32 -4.45 -2.13 -8.57
C GLU A 32 -2.99 -1.64 -8.45
N SER A 33 -2.70 -0.41 -8.89
CA SER A 33 -1.39 0.21 -8.73
C SER A 33 -1.05 0.47 -7.26
N LEU A 34 -2.06 0.81 -6.44
CA LEU A 34 -1.95 1.00 -5.00
C LEU A 34 -1.70 -0.34 -4.30
N GLU A 35 -2.42 -1.40 -4.68
CA GLU A 35 -2.17 -2.77 -4.22
C GLU A 35 -0.77 -3.25 -4.60
N LYS A 36 -0.33 -3.00 -5.85
CA LYS A 36 0.99 -3.40 -6.32
C LYS A 36 2.10 -2.69 -5.55
N TYR A 37 1.95 -1.40 -5.29
CA TYR A 37 2.88 -0.67 -4.44
C TYR A 37 2.91 -1.22 -3.01
N SER A 38 1.75 -1.57 -2.45
CA SER A 38 1.66 -2.17 -1.12
C SER A 38 2.36 -3.53 -1.06
N GLU A 39 2.16 -4.36 -2.08
CA GLU A 39 2.85 -5.64 -2.26
C GLU A 39 4.36 -5.49 -2.38
N ASP A 40 4.87 -4.46 -3.05
CA ASP A 40 6.31 -4.30 -3.24
C ASP A 40 7.00 -3.52 -2.11
N SER A 41 6.25 -2.70 -1.34
CA SER A 41 6.79 -1.84 -0.28
C SER A 41 6.59 -2.38 1.14
N VAL A 42 5.68 -3.34 1.33
CA VAL A 42 5.32 -3.88 2.65
C VAL A 42 5.47 -5.41 2.71
N SER A 43 4.90 -6.17 1.77
CA SER A 43 4.97 -7.65 1.78
C SER A 43 6.39 -8.23 1.89
N PRO A 44 7.45 -7.64 1.29
CA PRO A 44 8.79 -8.19 1.40
C PRO A 44 9.32 -8.23 2.83
N ILE A 45 8.82 -7.36 3.72
CA ILE A 45 9.16 -7.42 5.14
C ILE A 45 8.64 -8.72 5.75
N TYR A 46 7.41 -9.13 5.44
CA TYR A 46 6.86 -10.40 5.91
C TYR A 46 7.61 -11.60 5.34
N TYR A 47 7.92 -11.60 4.04
CA TYR A 47 8.72 -12.68 3.44
C TYR A 47 10.09 -12.81 4.13
N LEU A 48 10.77 -11.68 4.40
CA LEU A 48 12.03 -11.67 5.13
C LEU A 48 11.90 -12.16 6.58
N LEU A 49 10.78 -11.88 7.25
CA LEU A 49 10.50 -12.40 8.59
C LEU A 49 10.27 -13.91 8.59
N LEU A 50 9.55 -14.43 7.59
CA LEU A 50 9.36 -15.88 7.40
C LEU A 50 10.70 -16.58 7.13
N GLU A 51 11.51 -16.03 6.22
CA GLU A 51 12.87 -16.52 5.95
C GLU A 51 13.75 -16.50 7.20
N ALA A 52 13.70 -15.43 8.00
CA ALA A 52 14.44 -15.32 9.26
C ALA A 52 14.02 -16.37 10.31
N LYS A 53 12.81 -16.93 10.19
CA LYS A 53 12.29 -18.04 10.99
C LYS A 53 12.48 -19.41 10.34
N GLY A 54 13.09 -19.47 9.15
CA GLY A 54 13.27 -20.70 8.40
C GLY A 54 11.98 -21.28 7.82
N ILE A 55 10.90 -20.48 7.74
CA ILE A 55 9.61 -20.89 7.18
C ILE A 55 9.69 -20.74 5.66
N LYS A 56 9.36 -21.82 4.94
CA LYS A 56 9.32 -21.87 3.47
C LYS A 56 8.07 -22.62 3.05
N ASP A 57 6.98 -21.89 2.88
CA ASP A 57 5.68 -22.45 2.51
C ASP A 57 4.96 -21.44 1.62
N VAL A 58 4.59 -21.88 0.42
CA VAL A 58 3.93 -21.05 -0.59
C VAL A 58 2.57 -20.54 -0.09
N ASN A 59 1.84 -21.32 0.70
CA ASN A 59 0.56 -20.89 1.26
C ASN A 59 0.76 -19.78 2.30
N ILE A 60 1.81 -19.89 3.13
CA ILE A 60 2.15 -18.85 4.10
C ILE A 60 2.65 -17.59 3.38
N ASP A 61 3.39 -17.73 2.28
CA ASP A 61 3.78 -16.60 1.44
C ASP A 61 2.56 -15.91 0.81
N HIS A 62 1.55 -16.65 0.37
CA HIS A 62 0.29 -16.07 -0.11
C HIS A 62 -0.44 -15.27 0.98
N ILE A 63 -0.53 -15.81 2.19
CA ILE A 63 -1.13 -15.10 3.34
C ILE A 63 -0.31 -13.85 3.67
N ALA A 64 1.03 -13.95 3.66
CA ALA A 64 1.92 -12.81 3.90
C ALA A 64 1.79 -11.72 2.82
N SER A 65 1.56 -12.09 1.56
CA SER A 65 1.25 -11.14 0.47
C SER A 65 -0.03 -10.38 0.77
N HIS A 66 -1.10 -11.10 1.14
CA HIS A 66 -2.38 -10.50 1.47
C HIS A 66 -2.31 -9.58 2.68
N LEU A 67 -1.65 -10.02 3.76
CA LEU A 67 -1.39 -9.19 4.94
C LEU A 67 -0.58 -7.93 4.59
N GLY A 68 0.47 -8.07 3.78
CA GLY A 68 1.29 -6.96 3.32
C GLY A 68 0.54 -5.94 2.50
N LYS A 69 -0.31 -6.38 1.58
CA LYS A 69 -1.19 -5.50 0.81
C LYS A 69 -2.18 -4.78 1.71
N ALA A 70 -2.90 -5.50 2.57
CA ALA A 70 -3.85 -4.91 3.52
C ALA A 70 -3.19 -3.82 4.37
N GLN A 71 -2.03 -4.13 4.97
CA GLN A 71 -1.27 -3.17 5.77
C GLN A 71 -0.80 -1.96 4.94
N GLY A 72 -0.31 -2.18 3.73
CA GLY A 72 0.17 -1.11 2.85
C GLY A 72 -0.94 -0.14 2.44
N ILE A 73 -2.12 -0.67 2.09
CA ILE A 73 -3.30 0.13 1.77
C ILE A 73 -3.72 0.96 2.99
N MET A 74 -3.82 0.34 4.16
CA MET A 74 -4.17 1.04 5.40
C MET A 74 -3.14 2.11 5.80
N ASN A 75 -1.86 1.86 5.56
CA ASN A 75 -0.80 2.85 5.76
C ASN A 75 -0.98 4.09 4.89
N LEU A 76 -1.38 3.91 3.62
CA LEU A 76 -1.67 5.03 2.72
C LEU A 76 -2.96 5.76 3.12
N LEU A 77 -4.01 5.05 3.51
CA LEU A 77 -5.26 5.65 3.99
C LEU A 77 -5.03 6.55 5.20
N ARG A 78 -4.37 6.04 6.25
CA ARG A 78 -4.09 6.83 7.45
C ARG A 78 -3.09 7.97 7.19
N SER A 79 -2.31 7.92 6.11
CA SER A 79 -1.36 8.97 5.75
C SER A 79 -1.95 10.05 4.83
N VAL A 80 -3.21 9.92 4.39
CA VAL A 80 -3.88 10.93 3.53
C VAL A 80 -3.73 12.35 4.08
N PRO A 81 -4.04 12.66 5.35
CA PRO A 81 -3.90 14.04 5.86
C PRO A 81 -2.45 14.54 5.83
N HIS A 82 -1.50 13.66 6.10
CA HIS A 82 -0.07 13.97 6.12
C HIS A 82 0.49 14.27 4.73
N HIS A 83 0.02 13.55 3.71
CA HIS A 83 0.43 13.78 2.32
C HIS A 83 -0.32 14.96 1.69
N ALA A 84 -1.59 15.16 2.05
CA ALA A 84 -2.40 16.29 1.60
C ALA A 84 -1.75 17.64 1.93
N GLN A 85 -1.20 17.79 3.14
CA GLN A 85 -0.45 19.01 3.56
C GLN A 85 0.76 19.32 2.67
N ARG A 86 1.30 18.32 1.96
CA ARG A 86 2.42 18.48 1.01
C ARG A 86 1.98 18.43 -0.45
N ARG A 87 0.66 18.56 -0.70
CA ARG A 87 0.04 18.46 -2.02
C ARG A 87 0.36 17.16 -2.76
N VAL A 88 0.46 16.05 -2.01
CA VAL A 88 0.62 14.70 -2.56
C VAL A 88 -0.68 13.93 -2.33
N CYS A 89 -1.31 13.46 -3.41
CA CYS A 89 -2.49 12.61 -3.30
C CYS A 89 -2.09 11.13 -3.35
N VAL A 90 -2.46 10.39 -2.30
CA VAL A 90 -2.17 8.94 -2.18
C VAL A 90 -3.40 8.07 -2.39
N LEU A 91 -4.55 8.66 -2.69
CA LEU A 91 -5.76 7.93 -3.08
C LEU A 91 -5.72 7.63 -4.59
N PRO A 92 -6.32 6.52 -5.05
CA PRO A 92 -6.42 6.19 -6.47
C PRO A 92 -7.20 7.24 -7.25
N GLN A 93 -6.65 7.72 -8.38
CA GLN A 93 -7.29 8.72 -9.23
C GLN A 93 -8.61 8.22 -9.81
N GLU A 94 -8.67 6.97 -10.24
CA GLU A 94 -9.88 6.32 -10.72
C GLU A 94 -11.04 6.48 -9.73
N LEU A 95 -10.81 6.23 -8.43
CA LEU A 95 -11.86 6.33 -7.41
C LEU A 95 -12.26 7.78 -7.14
N LEU A 96 -11.31 8.72 -7.18
CA LEU A 96 -11.62 10.15 -7.07
C LEU A 96 -12.52 10.61 -8.22
N VAL A 97 -12.24 10.17 -9.44
CA VAL A 97 -13.08 10.46 -10.61
C VAL A 97 -14.45 9.80 -10.47
N LYS A 98 -14.52 8.52 -10.08
CA LYS A 98 -15.75 7.75 -9.86
C LYS A 98 -16.70 8.47 -8.90
N HIS A 99 -16.18 9.02 -7.80
CA HIS A 99 -16.96 9.71 -6.77
C HIS A 99 -17.00 11.23 -6.96
N THR A 100 -16.49 11.76 -8.08
CA THR A 100 -16.47 13.21 -8.40
C THR A 100 -15.81 14.05 -7.30
N VAL A 101 -14.70 13.56 -6.74
CA VAL A 101 -13.91 14.26 -5.71
C VAL A 101 -12.72 14.98 -6.34
N PRO A 102 -12.69 16.32 -6.36
CA PRO A 102 -11.52 17.06 -6.82
C PRO A 102 -10.34 16.84 -5.87
N THR A 103 -9.14 16.62 -6.42
CA THR A 103 -7.92 16.47 -5.61
C THR A 103 -7.64 17.70 -4.72
N GLU A 104 -8.09 18.89 -5.15
CA GLU A 104 -7.95 20.12 -4.36
C GLU A 104 -8.72 20.05 -3.01
N CYS A 105 -9.88 19.39 -2.97
CA CYS A 105 -10.64 19.18 -1.73
C CYS A 105 -9.81 18.38 -0.71
N ILE A 106 -9.07 17.36 -1.18
CA ILE A 106 -8.16 16.56 -0.35
C ILE A 106 -7.03 17.44 0.19
N PHE A 107 -6.42 18.27 -0.67
CA PHE A 107 -5.32 19.16 -0.27
C PHE A 107 -5.72 20.22 0.74
N ARG A 108 -6.98 20.66 0.70
CA ARG A 108 -7.57 21.58 1.68
C ARG A 108 -8.03 20.89 2.96
N GLY A 109 -8.05 19.56 2.99
CA GLY A 109 -8.56 18.78 4.12
C GLY A 109 -10.09 18.86 4.26
N GLU A 110 -10.80 19.15 3.17
CA GLU A 110 -12.26 19.23 3.16
C GLU A 110 -12.85 17.82 3.31
N MET A 111 -13.67 17.62 4.33
CA MET A 111 -14.40 16.37 4.54
C MET A 111 -15.74 16.44 3.83
N SER A 112 -15.95 15.54 2.86
CA SER A 112 -17.23 15.39 2.16
C SER A 112 -17.72 13.95 2.25
N LYS A 113 -19.00 13.75 1.92
CA LYS A 113 -19.58 12.41 1.85
C LYS A 113 -18.89 11.59 0.76
N GLU A 114 -18.64 12.21 -0.38
CA GLU A 114 -18.00 11.60 -1.56
C GLU A 114 -16.56 11.17 -1.25
N LEU A 115 -15.79 11.98 -0.51
CA LEU A 115 -14.46 11.57 -0.04
C LEU A 115 -14.54 10.37 0.91
N SER A 116 -15.58 10.32 1.75
CA SER A 116 -15.81 9.17 2.64
C SER A 116 -16.11 7.90 1.84
N GLU A 117 -16.86 7.99 0.73
CA GLU A 117 -17.08 6.86 -0.19
C GLU A 117 -15.78 6.39 -0.86
N VAL A 118 -14.88 7.31 -1.27
CA VAL A 118 -13.55 6.94 -1.79
C VAL A 118 -12.75 6.19 -0.74
N VAL A 119 -12.70 6.72 0.49
CA VAL A 119 -11.98 6.08 1.61
C VAL A 119 -12.58 4.71 1.90
N PHE A 120 -13.90 4.58 1.85
CA PHE A 120 -14.61 3.32 2.05
C PHE A 120 -14.27 2.28 0.96
N ASP A 121 -14.25 2.67 -0.32
CA ASP A 121 -13.86 1.79 -1.43
C ASP A 121 -12.42 1.25 -1.25
N VAL A 122 -11.48 2.14 -0.89
CA VAL A 122 -10.08 1.76 -0.65
C VAL A 122 -9.96 0.87 0.60
N ALA A 123 -10.67 1.18 1.68
CA ALA A 123 -10.68 0.38 2.90
C ALA A 123 -11.30 -1.00 2.67
N THR A 124 -12.34 -1.08 1.84
CA THR A 124 -12.96 -2.35 1.43
C THR A 124 -11.96 -3.22 0.68
N ARG A 125 -11.14 -2.64 -0.22
CA ARG A 125 -10.07 -3.39 -0.88
C ARG A 125 -9.04 -3.95 0.12
N ALA A 126 -8.67 -3.16 1.14
CA ALA A 126 -7.78 -3.65 2.19
C ALA A 126 -8.40 -4.80 3.00
N HIS A 127 -9.68 -4.69 3.34
CA HIS A 127 -10.42 -5.72 4.08
C HIS A 127 -10.55 -7.02 3.27
N GLN A 128 -10.78 -6.94 1.96
CA GLN A 128 -10.83 -8.11 1.06
C GLN A 128 -9.53 -8.93 1.05
N HIS A 129 -8.40 -8.37 1.44
CA HIS A 129 -7.17 -9.16 1.62
C HIS A 129 -7.12 -9.90 2.96
N LEU A 130 -7.83 -9.44 3.99
CA LEU A 130 -7.88 -10.13 5.28
C LEU A 130 -8.82 -11.34 5.25
N GLU A 131 -9.78 -11.35 4.33
CA GLU A 131 -10.76 -12.44 4.13
C GLU A 131 -10.28 -13.53 3.15
N LYS A 132 -8.99 -13.54 2.78
CA LYS A 132 -8.37 -14.54 1.88
C LYS A 132 -7.44 -15.47 2.65
#